data_AF-A0A519UYM8-F1
#
_entry.id   AF-A0A519UYM8-F1
#
_cell.length_a   1.000
_cell.length_b   1.000
_cell.length_c   1.000
_cell.angle_alpha   90.00
_cell.angle_beta   90.00
_cell.angle_gamma   90.00
#
_symmetry.space_group_name_H-M   'P 1'
#
loop_
_entity.id
_entity.type
_entity.pdbx_description
1 polymer ?
#
loop_
_entity_poly.entity_id
_entity_poly.type
_entity_poly.pdbx_seq_one_letter_code
_entity_poly.pdbx_strand_id
1 'polypeptide(L)' 'GALGGSHISRLTISNNKITGEERLLADKNERFRDLAQGKDGALYAVTDGGNLYKIAKK' A
#
# COMPACT_ATOMS: atom_id res chain seq x y z
N GLY A 1 -0.72 9.50 15.88
CA GLY A 1 -1.32 8.39 15.10
C GLY A 1 -0.49 8.19 13.84
N ALA A 2 -0.16 6.95 13.49
CA ALA A 2 0.80 6.59 12.44
C ALA A 2 0.23 6.50 11.00
N LEU A 3 -1.08 6.71 10.82
CA LEU A 3 -1.79 6.59 9.53
C LEU A 3 -2.04 7.98 8.90
N GLY A 4 -0.96 8.75 8.77
CA GLY A 4 -0.96 10.07 8.11
C GLY A 4 -0.40 10.06 6.68
N GLY A 5 0.13 8.93 6.21
CA GLY A 5 0.77 8.83 4.89
C GLY A 5 -0.23 8.87 3.73
N SER A 6 0.20 9.47 2.61
CA SER A 6 -0.57 9.61 1.37
C SER A 6 -0.19 8.60 0.27
N HIS A 7 0.53 7.54 0.64
CA HIS A 7 0.99 6.48 -0.28
C HIS A 7 1.13 5.15 0.46
N ILE A 8 1.30 4.06 -0.30
CA ILE A 8 1.63 2.74 0.24
C ILE A 8 3.12 2.47 -0.01
N SER A 9 3.89 2.25 1.06
CA SER A 9 5.30 1.85 0.97
C SER A 9 5.40 0.34 0.72
N ARG A 10 6.06 -0.04 -0.38
CA ARG A 10 6.45 -1.43 -0.65
C ARG A 10 7.93 -1.59 -0.35
N LEU A 11 8.24 -2.41 0.66
CA LEU A 11 9.62 -2.69 1.08
C LEU A 11 10.09 -4.02 0.51
N THR A 12 11.33 -4.06 0.05
CA THR A 12 12.05 -5.32 -0.24
C THR A 12 12.92 -5.66 0.95
N ILE A 13 12.68 -6.80 1.59
CA ILE A 13 13.39 -7.22 2.80
C ILE A 13 14.26 -8.44 2.47
N SER A 14 15.54 -8.37 2.81
CA SER A 14 16.51 -9.47 2.68
C SER A 14 17.41 -9.52 3.91
N ASN A 15 17.62 -10.71 4.48
CA ASN A 15 18.43 -10.92 5.69
C ASN A 15 18.05 -9.97 6.84
N ASN A 16 16.75 -9.80 7.09
CA ASN A 16 16.19 -8.87 8.08
C ASN A 16 16.59 -7.40 7.89
N LYS A 17 17.01 -7.01 6.68
CA LYS A 17 17.31 -5.63 6.31
C LYS A 17 16.44 -5.17 5.15
N ILE A 18 16.04 -3.91 5.16
CA ILE A 18 15.38 -3.27 4.02
C ILE A 18 16.46 -3.03 2.95
N THR A 19 16.21 -3.53 1.74
CA THR A 19 17.12 -3.44 0.58
C THR A 19 16.53 -2.61 -0.57
N GLY A 20 15.25 -2.22 -0.47
CA GLY A 20 14.59 -1.33 -1.43
C GLY A 20 13.26 -0.84 -0.90
N GLU A 21 12.84 0.32 -1.40
CA GLU A 21 11.55 0.96 -1.10
C GLU A 21 10.94 1.52 -2.40
N GLU A 22 9.66 1.24 -2.61
CA GLU A 22 8.85 1.81 -3.68
C GLU A 22 7.62 2.48 -3.08
N ARG A 23 7.23 3.65 -3.59
CA ARG A 23 6.00 4.35 -3.20
C ARG A 23 4.92 4.13 -4.24
N LEU A 24 3.91 3.34 -3.88
CA LEU A 24 2.75 3.07 -4.72
C LEU A 24 1.67 4.11 -4.48
N LEU A 25 0.95 4.46 -5.55
CA LEU A 25 -0.24 5.32 -5.53
C LEU A 25 -0.02 6.70 -4.89
N ALA A 26 1.22 7.19 -4.87
CA ALA A 26 1.56 8.50 -4.32
C ALA A 26 0.91 9.67 -5.08
N ASP A 27 0.50 9.44 -6.33
CA ASP A 27 -0.20 10.38 -7.20
C ASP A 27 -1.68 10.53 -6.85
N LYS A 28 -2.26 9.63 -6.04
CA LYS A 28 -3.69 9.65 -5.72
C LYS A 28 -4.06 10.70 -4.68
N ASN A 29 -3.08 11.21 -3.92
CA ASN A 29 -3.29 12.19 -2.86
C ASN A 29 -4.40 11.76 -1.87
N GLU A 30 -4.46 10.46 -1.55
CA GLU A 30 -5.42 9.89 -0.63
C GLU A 30 -4.76 9.40 0.65
N ARG A 31 -5.49 9.45 1.76
CA ARG A 31 -5.05 8.85 3.02
C ARG A 31 -5.44 7.38 3.05
N PHE A 32 -4.47 6.51 2.82
CA PHE A 32 -4.66 5.07 2.92
C PHE A 32 -4.78 4.65 4.39
N ARG A 33 -5.84 3.92 4.70
CA ARG A 33 -6.24 3.56 6.07
C ARG A 33 -5.88 2.13 6.42
N ASP A 34 -6.16 1.20 5.50
CA ASP A 34 -5.94 -0.23 5.72
C ASP A 34 -5.56 -0.92 4.41
N LEU A 35 -4.86 -2.05 4.54
CA LEU A 35 -4.34 -2.86 3.44
C LEU A 35 -4.47 -4.35 3.78
N ALA A 36 -5.09 -5.12 2.89
CA ALA A 36 -5.19 -6.57 3.01
C ALA A 36 -4.79 -7.27 1.71
N GLN A 37 -4.29 -8.50 1.82
CA GLN A 37 -4.09 -9.36 0.66
C GLN A 37 -5.33 -10.23 0.45
N GLY A 38 -5.89 -10.20 -0.76
CA GLY A 38 -6.99 -11.06 -1.15
C GLY A 38 -6.54 -12.50 -1.43
N LYS A 39 -7.49 -13.43 -1.45
CA LYS A 39 -7.25 -14.84 -1.80
C LYS A 39 -6.77 -15.01 -3.25
N ASP A 40 -6.97 -14.01 -4.09
CA ASP A 40 -6.48 -13.91 -5.47
C ASP A 40 -5.03 -13.41 -5.56
N GLY A 41 -4.38 -13.14 -4.42
CA GLY A 41 -3.00 -12.66 -4.35
C GLY A 41 -2.85 -11.15 -4.61
N ALA A 42 -3.92 -10.44 -4.95
CA ALA A 42 -3.90 -8.98 -5.10
C ALA A 42 -3.91 -8.28 -3.73
N LEU A 43 -3.41 -7.05 -3.69
CA LEU A 43 -3.53 -6.19 -2.52
C LEU A 43 -4.77 -5.30 -2.67
N TYR A 44 -5.51 -5.13 -1.58
CA TYR A 44 -6.70 -4.30 -1.49
C TYR A 44 -6.46 -3.23 -0.44
N ALA A 45 -6.65 -1.97 -0.81
CA ALA A 45 -6.44 -0.83 0.08
C ALA A 45 -7.72 0.00 0.18
N VAL A 46 -8.04 0.45 1.40
CA VAL A 46 -9.14 1.39 1.65
C VAL A 46 -8.61 2.72 2.12
N THR A 47 -9.31 3.79 1.79
CA THR A 47 -8.91 5.16 2.16
C THR A 47 -9.93 5.80 3.09
N ASP A 48 -9.51 6.85 3.81
CA ASP A 48 -10.40 7.63 4.68
C ASP A 48 -11.59 8.23 3.90
N GLY A 49 -11.45 8.42 2.58
CA GLY A 49 -12.50 8.93 1.69
C GLY A 49 -13.50 7.87 1.23
N GLY A 50 -13.33 6.61 1.64
CA GLY A 50 -14.23 5.50 1.26
C GLY A 50 -13.90 4.84 -0.08
N ASN A 51 -12.76 5.16 -0.70
CA ASN A 51 -12.33 4.51 -1.94
C ASN A 51 -11.72 3.12 -1.66
N LEU A 52 -11.95 2.18 -2.58
CA LEU A 52 -11.36 0.84 -2.59
C LEU A 52 -10.44 0.70 -3.80
N TYR A 53 -9.16 0.43 -3.54
CA TYR A 53 -8.15 0.17 -4.57
C TYR A 53 -7.83 -1.31 -4.63
N LYS A 54 -7.73 -1.86 -5.84
CA LYS A 54 -7.12 -3.17 -6.11
C LYS A 54 -5.77 -2.97 -6.80
N ILE A 55 -4.71 -3.49 -6.20
CA ILE A 55 -3.33 -3.45 -6.70
C ILE A 55 -2.93 -4.88 -7.03
N ALA A 56 -2.85 -5.19 -8.33
CA ALA A 56 -2.45 -6.49 -8.84
C ALA A 56 -1.31 -6.31 -9.85
N LYS A 57 -0.51 -7.37 -10.04
CA LYS A 57 0.40 -7.41 -11.19
C LYS A 57 -0.44 -7.40 -12.47
N LYS A 58 0.10 -6.78 -13.52
CA LYS A 58 -0.43 -6.95 -14.88
C LYS A 58 -0.35 -8.41 -15.29
#